data_AF-A0A1Q3AQ33-F1
#
_entry.id   AF-A0A1Q3AQ33-F1
#
_cell.length_a   1.000
_cell.length_b   1.000
_cell.length_c   1.000
_cell.angle_alpha   90.00
_cell.angle_beta   90.00
_cell.angle_gamma   90.00
#
_symmetry.space_group_name_H-M   'P 1'
#
loop_
_entity.id
_entity.type
_entity.pdbx_description
1 polymer ?
#
loop_
_entity_poly.entity_id
_entity_poly.type
_entity_poly.pdbx_seq_one_letter_code
_entity_poly.pdbx_strand_id
1 'polypeptide(L)'
;NNYNQWSHSVIIFICRKGKEDYIIGITVPQDESSARYRMWKVENHMVMFWLLNSMRNEMGENFMYYQTAEEIWDATRETYSNKDNTFIVFEIKRILHDLRQGEMTITDYFIALTRYWQQL
;
A
#
# COMPACT_ATOMS: atom_id res chain seq x y z
N ASN A 1 11.35 -9.63 -13.87
CA ASN A 1 10.21 -9.42 -12.96
C ASN A 1 10.70 -8.55 -11.81
N ASN A 2 10.31 -7.26 -11.76
CA ASN A 2 10.81 -6.26 -10.79
C ASN A 2 9.72 -5.76 -9.83
N TYR A 3 8.59 -6.47 -9.75
CA TYR A 3 7.42 -6.08 -8.97
C TYR A 3 7.77 -5.74 -7.52
N ASN A 4 8.60 -6.54 -6.85
CA ASN A 4 8.96 -6.32 -5.43
C ASN A 4 9.68 -4.98 -5.19
N GLN A 5 10.62 -4.62 -6.07
CA GLN A 5 11.35 -3.37 -5.94
C GLN A 5 10.44 -2.17 -6.24
N TRP A 6 9.57 -2.32 -7.24
CA TRP A 6 8.59 -1.30 -7.61
C TRP A 6 7.55 -1.09 -6.50
N SER A 7 6.95 -2.17 -5.98
CA SER A 7 5.89 -2.11 -4.96
C SER A 7 6.40 -1.51 -3.66
N HIS A 8 7.62 -1.86 -3.23
CA HIS A 8 8.26 -1.27 -2.06
C HIS A 8 8.50 0.24 -2.24
N SER A 9 8.98 0.67 -3.42
CA SER A 9 9.22 2.08 -3.73
C SER A 9 7.92 2.90 -3.75
N VAL A 10 6.86 2.35 -4.36
CA VAL A 10 5.53 2.97 -4.43
C VAL A 10 4.90 3.10 -3.05
N ILE A 11 4.97 2.05 -2.22
CA ILE A 11 4.48 2.08 -0.84
C ILE A 11 5.15 3.20 -0.05
N ILE A 12 6.48 3.30 -0.08
CA ILE A 12 7.22 4.36 0.64
C ILE A 12 6.77 5.73 0.16
N PHE A 13 6.63 5.92 -1.16
CA PHE A 13 6.22 7.18 -1.74
C PHE A 13 4.80 7.58 -1.29
N ILE A 14 3.84 6.65 -1.35
CA ILE A 14 2.44 6.89 -0.94
C ILE A 14 2.35 7.16 0.56
N CYS A 15 3.04 6.39 1.40
CA CYS A 15 3.09 6.62 2.86
C CYS A 15 3.71 7.98 3.20
N ARG A 16 4.76 8.41 2.50
CA ARG A 16 5.34 9.75 2.68
C ARG A 16 4.34 10.87 2.37
N LYS A 17 3.30 10.58 1.59
CA LYS A 17 2.21 11.52 1.25
C LYS A 17 0.98 11.38 2.16
N GLY A 18 0.97 10.41 3.07
CA GLY A 18 -0.18 10.12 3.95
C GLY A 18 -1.42 9.67 3.17
N LYS A 19 -1.24 8.85 2.12
CA LYS A 19 -2.30 8.38 1.21
C LYS A 19 -2.41 6.86 1.16
N GLU A 20 -1.86 6.16 2.15
CA GLU A 20 -1.87 4.69 2.23
C GLU A 20 -3.29 4.11 2.26
N ASP A 21 -4.26 4.80 2.86
CA ASP A 21 -5.64 4.30 2.96
C ASP A 21 -6.33 4.13 1.59
N TYR A 22 -5.84 4.81 0.54
CA TYR A 22 -6.37 4.74 -0.82
C TYR A 22 -5.95 3.48 -1.58
N ILE A 23 -4.85 2.84 -1.18
CA ILE A 23 -4.41 1.55 -1.73
C ILE A 23 -4.81 0.35 -0.86
N ILE A 24 -5.28 0.59 0.37
CA ILE A 24 -5.78 -0.44 1.30
C ILE A 24 -7.33 -0.54 1.27
N GLY A 25 -8.02 0.39 0.60
CA GLY A 25 -9.48 0.37 0.45
C GLY A 25 -10.27 0.90 1.65
N ILE A 26 -9.60 1.47 2.66
CA ILE A 26 -10.24 1.89 3.92
C ILE A 26 -11.08 3.18 3.74
N THR A 27 -10.84 3.94 2.67
CA THR A 27 -11.25 5.36 2.62
C THR A 27 -12.53 5.67 1.84
N VAL A 28 -13.31 4.68 1.36
CA VAL A 28 -14.49 4.97 0.50
C VAL A 28 -15.61 5.67 1.30
N PRO A 29 -15.95 6.94 1.03
CA PRO A 29 -17.03 7.62 1.74
C PRO A 29 -18.39 7.12 1.23
N GLN A 30 -19.32 6.83 2.15
CA GLN A 30 -20.64 6.28 1.81
C GLN A 30 -21.60 7.27 1.12
N ASP A 31 -21.36 8.57 1.26
CA ASP A 31 -22.21 9.62 0.68
C ASP A 31 -21.51 10.31 -0.49
N GLU A 32 -21.88 9.91 -1.71
CA GLU A 32 -21.34 10.44 -2.97
C GLU A 32 -21.65 11.92 -3.22
N SER A 33 -22.68 12.46 -2.54
CA SER A 33 -23.07 13.86 -2.68
C SER A 33 -22.24 14.81 -1.80
N SER A 34 -21.52 14.25 -0.82
CA SER A 34 -20.76 15.01 0.17
C SER A 34 -19.51 15.68 -0.41
N ALA A 35 -19.11 16.82 0.18
CA ALA A 35 -17.82 17.44 -0.10
C ALA A 35 -16.64 16.50 0.21
N ARG A 36 -16.83 15.58 1.18
CA ARG A 36 -15.86 14.58 1.57
C ARG A 36 -15.63 13.55 0.47
N TYR A 37 -16.67 13.11 -0.22
CA TYR A 37 -16.55 12.23 -1.39
C TYR A 37 -15.84 12.92 -2.55
N ARG A 38 -16.15 14.20 -2.83
CA ARG A 38 -15.42 14.97 -3.84
C ARG A 38 -13.91 15.04 -3.54
N MET A 39 -13.55 15.32 -2.28
CA MET A 39 -12.16 15.35 -1.85
C MET A 39 -11.49 13.97 -2.00
N TRP A 40 -12.14 12.93 -1.48
CA TRP A 40 -11.66 11.55 -1.64
C TRP A 40 -11.44 11.18 -3.11
N LYS A 41 -12.38 11.54 -3.99
CA LYS A 41 -12.29 11.26 -5.42
C LYS A 41 -11.04 11.91 -6.03
N VAL A 42 -10.78 13.19 -5.73
CA VAL A 42 -9.58 13.89 -6.22
C VAL A 42 -8.30 13.18 -5.77
N GLU A 43 -8.23 12.80 -4.50
CA GLU A 43 -7.05 12.14 -3.94
C GLU A 43 -6.87 10.71 -4.45
N ASN A 44 -7.96 9.96 -4.62
CA ASN A 44 -7.95 8.65 -5.25
C ASN A 44 -7.37 8.73 -6.67
N HIS A 45 -7.83 9.69 -7.50
CA HIS A 45 -7.28 9.88 -8.84
C HIS A 45 -5.81 10.31 -8.83
N MET A 46 -5.37 11.07 -7.84
CA MET A 46 -3.96 11.42 -7.67
C MET A 46 -3.10 10.17 -7.41
N VAL A 47 -3.57 9.26 -6.55
CA VAL A 47 -2.86 8.00 -6.27
C VAL A 47 -2.89 7.10 -7.50
N MET A 48 -4.00 7.01 -8.22
CA MET A 48 -4.08 6.30 -9.50
C MET A 48 -3.04 6.84 -10.50
N PHE A 49 -2.94 8.17 -10.61
CA PHE A 49 -1.95 8.81 -11.48
C PHE A 49 -0.52 8.43 -11.09
N TRP A 50 -0.17 8.42 -9.80
CA TRP A 50 1.14 7.98 -9.34
C TRP A 50 1.43 6.52 -9.66
N LEU A 51 0.45 5.64 -9.49
CA LEU A 51 0.57 4.22 -9.83
C LEU A 51 0.82 4.04 -11.33
N LEU A 52 -0.04 4.61 -12.18
CA LEU A 52 0.05 4.48 -13.63
C LEU A 52 1.34 5.06 -14.20
N ASN A 53 1.78 6.23 -13.72
CA ASN A 53 3.02 6.88 -14.19
C ASN A 53 4.29 6.19 -13.67
N SER A 54 4.18 5.36 -12.65
CA SER A 54 5.31 4.57 -12.15
C SER A 54 5.52 3.25 -12.93
N MET A 55 4.59 2.90 -13.82
CA MET A 55 4.65 1.71 -14.67
C MET A 55 5.12 2.09 -16.09
N ARG A 56 5.62 1.10 -16.84
CA ARG A 56 5.84 1.30 -18.29
C ARG A 56 4.48 1.45 -18.98
N ASN A 57 4.39 2.30 -20.01
CA ASN A 57 3.14 2.61 -20.71
C ASN A 57 2.35 1.35 -21.13
N GLU A 58 3.02 0.35 -21.69
CA GLU A 58 2.43 -0.93 -22.11
C GLU A 58 1.81 -1.75 -20.96
N MET A 59 2.28 -1.54 -19.74
CA MET A 59 1.72 -2.16 -18.53
C MET A 59 0.58 -1.32 -17.97
N GLY A 60 0.74 0.01 -17.97
CA GLY A 60 -0.25 0.96 -17.45
C GLY A 60 -1.57 0.97 -18.22
N GLU A 61 -1.55 0.72 -19.54
CA GLU A 61 -2.78 0.64 -20.37
C GLU A 61 -3.75 -0.43 -19.87
N ASN A 62 -3.25 -1.55 -19.35
CA ASN A 62 -4.08 -2.64 -18.80
C ASN A 62 -4.83 -2.24 -17.52
N PHE A 63 -4.38 -1.17 -16.84
CA PHE A 63 -4.95 -0.71 -15.58
C PHE A 63 -5.73 0.60 -15.71
N MET A 64 -5.79 1.21 -16.91
CA MET A 64 -6.41 2.53 -17.14
C MET A 64 -7.93 2.53 -16.94
N TYR A 65 -8.58 1.36 -16.98
CA TYR A 65 -10.03 1.22 -16.86
C TYR A 65 -10.55 1.01 -15.43
N TYR A 66 -9.65 0.82 -14.45
CA TYR A 66 -10.05 0.72 -13.05
C TYR A 66 -10.49 2.08 -12.50
N GLN A 67 -11.43 2.06 -11.55
CA GLN A 67 -12.07 3.26 -11.01
C GLN A 67 -11.37 3.76 -9.74
N THR A 68 -10.60 2.90 -9.08
CA THR A 68 -9.93 3.21 -7.82
C THR A 68 -8.45 2.85 -7.81
N ALA A 69 -7.68 3.55 -6.97
CA ALA A 69 -6.28 3.24 -6.76
C ALA A 69 -6.08 1.85 -6.14
N GLU A 70 -7.02 1.42 -5.29
CA GLU A 70 -7.08 0.07 -4.71
C GLU A 70 -7.18 -1.00 -5.80
N GLU A 71 -8.14 -0.86 -6.72
CA GLU A 71 -8.31 -1.83 -7.82
C GLU A 71 -7.06 -1.92 -8.70
N ILE A 72 -6.43 -0.80 -9.04
CA ILE A 72 -5.16 -0.79 -9.79
C ILE A 72 -4.07 -1.52 -8.99
N TRP A 73 -3.96 -1.22 -7.70
CA TRP A 73 -2.95 -1.80 -6.81
C TRP A 73 -3.10 -3.32 -6.69
N ASP A 74 -4.33 -3.79 -6.48
CA ASP A 74 -4.64 -5.21 -6.34
C ASP A 74 -4.51 -5.97 -7.66
N ALA A 75 -4.98 -5.41 -8.77
CA ALA A 75 -4.79 -6.01 -10.09
C ALA A 75 -3.32 -6.13 -10.46
N THR A 76 -2.50 -5.11 -10.15
CA THR A 76 -1.04 -5.14 -10.37
C THR A 76 -0.39 -6.22 -9.51
N ARG A 77 -0.84 -6.36 -8.26
CA ARG A 77 -0.37 -7.41 -7.35
C ARG A 77 -0.74 -8.80 -7.85
N GLU A 78 -1.97 -9.03 -8.26
CA GLU A 78 -2.40 -10.33 -8.78
C GLU A 78 -1.65 -10.70 -10.07
N THR A 79 -1.43 -9.72 -10.95
CA THR A 79 -0.79 -9.94 -12.25
C THR A 79 0.72 -10.19 -12.12
N TYR A 80 1.40 -9.48 -11.22
CA TYR A 80 2.87 -9.45 -11.19
C TYR A 80 3.52 -9.88 -9.87
N SER A 81 2.75 -10.01 -8.79
CA SER A 81 3.29 -10.59 -7.55
C SER A 81 3.46 -12.10 -7.73
N ASN A 82 4.66 -12.59 -7.43
CA ASN A 82 4.79 -13.98 -7.03
C ASN A 82 4.11 -14.07 -5.65
N LYS A 83 3.10 -14.94 -5.52
CA LYS A 83 2.12 -14.99 -4.41
C LYS A 83 2.70 -15.00 -2.98
N ASP A 84 3.99 -15.26 -2.80
CA ASP A 84 4.61 -15.47 -1.50
C ASP A 84 4.97 -14.18 -0.73
N ASN A 85 5.30 -13.06 -1.39
CA ASN A 85 5.92 -11.92 -0.68
C ASN A 85 4.96 -10.83 -0.18
N THR A 86 3.80 -10.61 -0.83
CA THR A 86 2.88 -9.53 -0.40
C THR A 86 2.14 -9.86 0.89
N PHE A 87 1.82 -11.15 1.10
CA PHE A 87 1.31 -11.63 2.37
C PHE A 87 2.34 -11.43 3.49
N ILE A 88 3.62 -11.74 3.22
CA ILE A 88 4.72 -11.58 4.19
C ILE A 88 4.90 -10.12 4.60
N VAL A 89 4.91 -9.17 3.64
CA VAL A 89 5.05 -7.74 3.96
C VAL A 89 3.84 -7.21 4.73
N PHE A 90 2.61 -7.60 4.36
CA PHE A 90 1.41 -7.22 5.09
C PHE A 90 1.42 -7.79 6.53
N GLU A 91 1.81 -9.06 6.69
CA GLU A 91 1.90 -9.72 7.98
C GLU A 91 2.99 -9.11 8.87
N ILE A 92 4.16 -8.77 8.31
CA ILE A 92 5.23 -8.08 9.04
C ILE A 92 4.76 -6.68 9.48
N LYS A 93 4.06 -5.94 8.61
CA LYS A 93 3.48 -4.64 8.97
C LYS A 93 2.40 -4.76 10.04
N ARG A 94 1.56 -5.79 9.99
CA ARG A 94 0.55 -6.10 11.02
C ARG A 94 1.20 -6.43 12.36
N ILE A 95 2.21 -7.30 12.34
CA ILE A 95 2.99 -7.65 13.54
C ILE A 95 3.66 -6.41 14.14
N LEU A 96 4.27 -5.54 13.32
CA LEU A 96 4.86 -4.29 13.78
C LEU A 96 3.83 -3.30 14.34
N HIS A 97 2.67 -3.19 13.69
CA HIS A 97 1.57 -2.35 14.14
C HIS A 97 1.05 -2.80 15.51
N ASP A 98 0.96 -4.11 15.73
CA ASP A 98 0.44 -4.71 16.96
C ASP A 98 1.53 -4.90 18.03
N LEU A 99 2.81 -4.78 17.66
CA LEU A 99 3.93 -4.93 18.59
C LEU A 99 3.86 -3.84 19.67
N ARG A 100 3.72 -4.29 20.91
CA ARG A 100 3.79 -3.45 22.12
C ARG A 100 4.83 -4.07 23.03
N GLN A 101 5.52 -3.25 23.82
CA GLN A 101 6.52 -3.75 24.77
C GLN A 101 5.90 -4.76 25.76
N GLY A 102 4.71 -4.47 26.31
CA GLY A 102 4.03 -5.37 27.24
C GLY A 102 4.91 -5.77 28.42
N GLU A 103 4.97 -7.06 28.70
CA GLU A 103 5.84 -7.67 29.74
C GLU A 103 7.29 -7.90 29.28
N MET A 104 7.64 -7.53 28.03
CA MET A 104 9.01 -7.71 27.52
C MET A 104 9.97 -6.71 28.17
N THR A 105 11.23 -7.14 28.34
CA THR A 105 12.29 -6.19 28.67
C THR A 105 12.51 -5.22 27.50
N ILE A 106 13.06 -4.03 27.79
CA ILE A 106 13.36 -3.02 26.76
C ILE A 106 14.28 -3.60 25.67
N THR A 107 15.26 -4.41 26.06
CA THR A 107 16.20 -5.07 25.15
C THR A 107 15.48 -6.04 24.22
N ASP A 108 14.61 -6.89 24.75
CA ASP A 108 13.89 -7.90 23.95
C ASP A 108 12.92 -7.24 22.97
N TYR A 109 12.23 -6.19 23.40
CA TYR A 109 11.36 -5.40 22.54
C TYR A 109 12.16 -4.75 21.40
N PHE A 110 13.31 -4.15 21.71
CA PHE A 110 14.14 -3.49 20.70
C PHE A 110 14.72 -4.50 19.68
N ILE A 111 15.12 -5.69 20.13
CA ILE A 111 15.57 -6.77 19.25
C ILE A 111 14.43 -7.24 18.34
N ALA A 112 13.23 -7.47 18.88
CA ALA A 112 12.07 -7.89 18.10
C ALA A 112 11.68 -6.83 17.06
N LEU A 113 11.61 -5.56 17.48
CA LEU A 113 11.33 -4.43 16.61
C LEU A 113 12.34 -4.36 15.46
N THR A 114 13.64 -4.42 15.78
CA THR A 114 14.71 -4.37 14.78
C THR A 114 14.64 -5.56 13.81
N ARG A 115 14.34 -6.76 14.31
CA ARG A 115 14.20 -7.97 13.48
C ARG A 115 13.09 -7.83 12.45
N TYR A 116 11.90 -7.37 12.86
CA TYR A 116 10.78 -7.21 11.94
C TYR A 116 10.99 -6.03 10.98
N TRP A 117 11.66 -4.96 11.42
CA TRP A 117 12.08 -3.88 10.54
C TRP A 117 13.09 -4.30 9.46
N GLN A 118 13.97 -5.27 9.74
CA GLN A 118 14.92 -5.79 8.74
C GLN A 118 14.29 -6.72 7.70
N GLN A 119 13.10 -7.25 7.97
CA GLN A 119 12.37 -8.16 7.09
C GLN A 119 11.36 -7.43 6.18
N LEU A 120 11.21 -6.11 6.36
CA LEU A 120 10.44 -5.18 5.53
C LEU A 120 11.23 -4.76 4.28
#